data_AF-A0A3N9WM52-F1
#
_entry.id   AF-A0A3N9WM52-F1
#
_cell.length_a   1.000
_cell.length_b   1.000
_cell.length_c   1.000
_cell.angle_alpha   90.00
_cell.angle_beta   90.00
_cell.angle_gamma   90.00
#
_symmetry.space_group_name_H-M   'P 1'
#
loop_
_entity.id
_entity.type
_entity.pdbx_description
1 polymer ?
#
loop_
_entity_poly.entity_id
_entity_poly.type
_entity_poly.pdbx_seq_one_letter_code
_entity_poly.pdbx_strand_id
1 'polypeptide(L)'
;MLVIATIGSIAAATGAWFQEKRSSAAQLGALQRKLDLVMDHLGIAAPVESEVVRHLESGRTVQAVRAYRKQTGTSLVEAKQAVDRIASGLQPNG
;
A
#
# COMPACT_ATOMS: atom_id res chain seq x y z
N MET A 1 -39.68 16.57 21.39
CA MET A 1 -39.44 15.72 22.57
C MET A 1 -40.14 14.38 22.39
N LEU A 2 -39.53 13.29 22.89
CA LEU A 2 -39.96 11.86 22.90
C LEU A 2 -39.81 11.10 21.56
N VAL A 3 -39.17 9.91 21.43
CA VAL A 3 -38.40 9.01 22.31
C VAL A 3 -37.59 8.05 21.41
N ILE A 4 -36.38 7.72 21.86
CA ILE A 4 -35.48 6.68 21.31
C ILE A 4 -36.00 5.31 21.76
N ALA A 5 -36.17 4.33 20.86
CA ALA A 5 -35.93 2.89 21.05
C ALA A 5 -36.84 1.99 20.18
N THR A 6 -36.40 1.66 18.96
CA THR A 6 -36.71 0.37 18.30
C THR A 6 -35.46 -0.15 17.60
N ILE A 7 -34.41 -0.37 18.38
CA ILE A 7 -33.35 -1.30 17.98
C ILE A 7 -33.93 -2.70 18.16
N GLY A 8 -33.94 -3.48 17.08
CA GLY A 8 -34.04 -4.94 17.13
C GLY A 8 -35.34 -5.50 16.57
N SER A 9 -35.32 -5.92 15.29
CA SER A 9 -35.98 -7.14 14.76
C SER A 9 -36.39 -7.07 13.28
N ILE A 10 -35.58 -6.44 12.42
CA ILE A 10 -35.51 -6.85 11.00
C ILE A 10 -34.04 -7.07 10.62
N ALA A 11 -33.31 -7.82 11.46
CA ALA A 11 -31.96 -8.30 11.18
C ALA A 11 -31.96 -9.75 10.67
N ALA A 12 -33.04 -10.18 10.01
CA ALA A 12 -33.23 -11.57 9.55
C ALA A 12 -33.45 -11.67 8.02
N ALA A 13 -32.96 -10.71 7.24
CA ALA A 13 -32.82 -10.84 5.79
C ALA A 13 -31.37 -10.67 5.28
N THR A 14 -30.41 -10.33 6.15
CA THR A 14 -29.00 -10.12 5.78
C THR A 14 -28.08 -11.15 6.43
N GLY A 15 -28.48 -12.43 6.45
CA GLY A 15 -27.80 -13.47 7.23
C GLY A 15 -27.02 -14.52 6.43
N ALA A 16 -26.95 -14.42 5.11
CA ALA A 16 -26.41 -15.51 4.27
C ALA A 16 -25.19 -15.16 3.41
N TRP A 17 -24.61 -13.95 3.53
CA TRP A 17 -23.55 -13.50 2.58
C TRP A 17 -22.21 -13.14 3.22
N PHE A 18 -21.91 -13.57 4.47
CA PHE A 18 -20.65 -13.19 5.15
C PHE A 18 -19.62 -14.32 5.29
N GLN A 19 -19.90 -15.55 4.84
CA GLN A 19 -19.00 -16.70 5.05
C GLN A 19 -17.98 -16.96 3.93
N GLU A 20 -17.98 -16.18 2.84
CA GLU A 20 -17.09 -16.44 1.71
C GLU A 20 -15.74 -15.68 1.78
N LYS A 21 -15.60 -14.73 2.70
CA LYS A 21 -14.38 -13.88 2.81
C LYS A 21 -13.14 -14.56 3.42
N ARG A 22 -13.22 -15.82 3.85
CA ARG A 22 -12.03 -16.51 4.44
C ARG A 22 -11.12 -17.13 3.39
N SER A 23 -11.62 -17.48 2.19
CA SER A 23 -10.80 -18.05 1.12
C SER A 23 -9.82 -17.03 0.54
N SER A 24 -10.21 -15.75 0.56
CA SER A 24 -9.44 -14.65 -0.03
C SER A 24 -8.07 -14.48 0.66
N ALA A 25 -7.98 -14.68 1.97
CA ALA A 25 -6.71 -14.52 2.70
C ALA A 25 -5.66 -15.58 2.30
N ALA A 26 -6.08 -16.84 2.14
CA ALA A 26 -5.18 -17.91 1.68
C ALA A 26 -4.78 -17.73 0.21
N GLN A 27 -5.71 -17.26 -0.62
CA GLN A 27 -5.45 -16.96 -2.03
C GLN A 27 -4.43 -15.83 -2.21
N LEU A 28 -4.50 -14.77 -1.39
CA LEU A 28 -3.52 -13.69 -1.42
C LEU A 28 -2.10 -14.18 -1.12
N GLY A 29 -1.95 -15.10 -0.15
CA GLY A 29 -0.65 -15.69 0.17
C GLY A 29 -0.07 -16.59 -0.93
N ALA A 30 -0.92 -17.38 -1.60
CA ALA A 30 -0.50 -18.20 -2.74
C ALA A 30 -0.11 -17.32 -3.95
N LEU A 31 -0.84 -16.23 -4.16
CA LEU A 31 -0.56 -15.28 -5.23
C LEU A 31 0.76 -14.54 -5.00
N GLN A 32 1.00 -14.03 -3.79
CA GLN A 32 2.28 -13.40 -3.42
C GLN A 32 3.46 -14.33 -3.69
N ARG A 33 3.36 -15.60 -3.26
CA ARG A 33 4.41 -16.60 -3.46
C ARG A 33 4.69 -16.87 -4.94
N LYS A 34 3.64 -16.90 -5.77
CA LYS A 34 3.77 -17.05 -7.23
C LYS A 34 4.40 -15.81 -7.86
N LEU A 35 4.04 -14.61 -7.40
CA LEU A 35 4.65 -13.36 -7.87
C LEU A 35 6.13 -13.29 -7.51
N ASP A 36 6.50 -13.67 -6.28
CA ASP A 36 7.90 -13.72 -5.86
C ASP A 36 8.74 -14.64 -6.76
N LEU A 37 8.22 -15.82 -7.11
CA LEU A 37 8.88 -16.74 -8.05
C LEU A 37 9.01 -16.16 -9.46
N VAL A 38 8.00 -15.45 -9.95
CA VAL A 38 8.04 -14.81 -11.28
C VAL A 38 9.03 -13.65 -11.28
N MET A 39 9.06 -12.82 -10.23
CA MET A 39 10.02 -11.72 -10.10
C MET A 39 11.46 -12.23 -10.04
N ASP A 40 11.70 -13.30 -9.27
CA ASP A 40 13.01 -13.96 -9.19
C ASP A 40 13.43 -14.55 -10.54
N HIS A 41 12.53 -15.26 -11.21
CA HIS A 41 12.79 -15.82 -12.54
C HIS A 41 13.10 -14.75 -13.60
N LEU A 42 12.45 -13.58 -13.51
CA LEU A 42 12.67 -12.45 -14.41
C LEU A 42 13.85 -11.55 -13.99
N GLY A 43 14.47 -11.80 -12.84
CA GLY A 43 15.54 -10.96 -12.30
C GLY A 43 15.08 -9.55 -11.93
N ILE A 44 13.78 -9.36 -11.66
CA ILE A 44 13.20 -8.06 -11.31
C ILE A 44 13.35 -7.86 -9.81
N ALA A 45 14.29 -7.01 -9.39
CA ALA A 45 14.30 -6.52 -8.02
C ALA A 45 13.03 -5.69 -7.78
N ALA A 46 12.35 -5.92 -6.66
CA ALA A 46 11.17 -5.16 -6.28
C ALA A 46 11.45 -3.65 -6.44
N PRO A 47 10.54 -2.89 -7.08
CA PRO A 47 10.80 -1.51 -7.40
C PRO A 47 11.17 -0.75 -6.12
N VAL A 48 12.36 -0.14 -6.16
CA VAL A 48 12.96 0.72 -5.15
C VAL A 48 12.02 1.83 -4.68
N GLU A 49 11.13 2.24 -5.58
CA GLU A 49 10.01 3.13 -5.33
C GLU A 49 9.19 2.72 -4.09
N SER A 50 9.08 1.43 -3.75
CA SER A 50 8.31 0.98 -2.58
C SER A 50 8.84 1.50 -1.23
N GLU A 51 10.16 1.60 -1.02
CA GLU A 51 10.71 2.08 0.25
C GLU A 51 10.67 3.61 0.32
N VAL A 52 10.95 4.27 -0.81
CA VAL A 52 10.84 5.73 -0.94
C VAL A 52 9.39 6.18 -0.75
N VAL A 53 8.44 5.54 -1.43
CA VAL A 53 6.98 5.78 -1.30
C VAL A 53 6.51 5.50 0.12
N ARG A 54 6.88 4.35 0.71
CA ARG A 54 6.51 4.04 2.11
C ARG A 54 7.02 5.07 3.10
N HIS A 55 8.20 5.65 2.87
CA HIS A 55 8.69 6.76 3.67
C HIS A 55 7.89 8.04 3.41
N LEU A 56 7.56 8.35 2.16
CA LEU A 56 6.74 9.52 1.80
C LEU A 56 5.32 9.46 2.38
N GLU A 57 4.62 8.33 2.25
CA GLU A 57 3.27 8.12 2.82
C GLU A 57 3.25 8.30 4.35
N SER A 58 4.36 7.96 5.01
CA SER A 58 4.53 8.15 6.45
C SER A 58 5.04 9.54 6.87
N GLY A 59 5.16 10.50 5.94
CA GLY A 59 5.66 11.86 6.20
C GLY A 59 7.17 11.92 6.51
N ARG A 60 7.93 10.85 6.21
CA ARG A 60 9.35 10.69 6.53
C ARG A 60 10.24 11.04 5.33
N THR A 61 10.18 12.29 4.87
CA THR A 61 10.85 12.74 3.63
C THR A 61 12.37 12.59 3.67
N VAL A 62 13.01 12.84 4.81
CA VAL A 62 14.48 12.71 4.93
C VAL A 62 14.92 11.25 4.74
N GLN A 63 14.15 10.31 5.30
CA GLN A 63 14.39 8.89 5.16
C GLN A 63 14.17 8.44 3.71
N ALA A 64 13.17 8.98 3.03
CA ALA A 64 12.94 8.74 1.60
C ALA A 64 14.15 9.18 0.75
N VAL A 65 14.68 10.39 0.98
CA VAL A 65 15.89 10.89 0.29
C VAL A 65 17.11 10.04 0.59
N ARG A 66 17.29 9.61 1.85
CA ARG A 66 18.40 8.74 2.23
C ARG A 66 18.31 7.37 1.57
N ALA A 67 17.12 6.79 1.50
CA ALA A 67 16.86 5.51 0.84
C ALA A 67 17.18 5.60 -0.66
N TYR A 68 16.61 6.60 -1.35
CA TYR A 68 16.85 6.86 -2.77
C TYR A 68 18.35 6.97 -3.05
N ARG A 69 19.07 7.78 -2.27
CA ARG A 69 20.51 7.97 -2.45
C ARG A 69 21.33 6.71 -2.22
N LYS A 70 20.96 5.89 -1.23
CA LYS A 70 21.63 4.60 -0.95
C LYS A 70 21.47 3.62 -2.11
N GLN A 71 20.33 3.65 -2.79
CA GLN A 71 19.99 2.71 -3.86
C GLN A 71 20.58 3.14 -5.21
N THR A 72 20.58 4.44 -5.51
CA THR A 72 20.98 4.95 -6.83
C THR A 72 22.42 5.50 -6.85
N GLY A 73 22.99 5.80 -5.69
CA GLY A 73 24.32 6.41 -5.59
C GLY A 73 24.38 7.88 -6.05
N THR A 74 23.24 8.53 -6.30
CA THR A 74 23.19 9.92 -6.78
C THR A 74 23.69 10.91 -5.74
N SER A 75 23.92 12.16 -6.17
CA SER A 75 24.16 13.25 -5.23
C SER A 75 22.93 13.51 -4.33
N LEU A 76 23.13 14.22 -3.22
CA LEU A 76 22.03 14.60 -2.33
C LEU A 76 20.99 15.49 -3.04
N VAL A 77 21.45 16.39 -3.91
CA VAL A 77 20.57 17.31 -4.66
C VAL A 77 19.69 16.52 -5.63
N GLU A 78 20.29 15.64 -6.43
CA GLU A 78 19.55 14.78 -7.37
C GLU A 78 18.59 13.84 -6.64
N ALA A 79 19.00 13.28 -5.51
CA ALA A 79 18.14 12.43 -4.69
C ALA A 79 16.92 13.20 -4.17
N LYS A 80 17.11 14.43 -3.67
CA LYS A 80 16.00 15.29 -3.24
C LYS A 80 15.05 15.60 -4.40
N GLN A 81 15.58 16.01 -5.54
CA GLN A 81 14.77 16.35 -6.71
C GLN A 81 13.94 15.15 -7.20
N ALA A 82 14.53 13.95 -7.22
CA ALA A 82 13.81 12.73 -7.59
C ALA A 82 12.68 12.42 -6.60
N VAL A 83 12.96 12.51 -5.30
CA VAL A 83 11.96 12.28 -4.24
C VAL A 83 10.83 13.31 -4.28
N ASP A 84 11.14 14.58 -4.54
CA ASP A 84 10.13 15.64 -4.66
C ASP A 84 9.20 15.36 -5.87
N ARG A 85 9.73 14.85 -6.99
CA ARG A 85 8.90 14.40 -8.14
C ARG A 85 7.98 13.24 -7.77
N ILE A 86 8.50 12.21 -7.10
CA ILE A 86 7.70 11.07 -6.63
C ILE A 86 6.60 11.55 -5.68
N ALA A 87 6.93 12.43 -4.73
CA ALA A 87 5.97 13.00 -3.78
C ALA A 87 4.87 13.83 -4.46
N SER A 88 5.20 14.53 -5.55
CA SER A 88 4.21 15.26 -6.35
C SER A 88 3.26 14.33 -7.12
N GLY A 89 3.73 13.16 -7.55
CA GLY A 89 2.89 12.15 -8.21
C GLY A 89 1.98 11.36 -7.26
N LEU A 90 2.35 11.24 -5.98
CA LEU A 90 1.55 10.57 -4.95
C LEU A 90 0.38 11.41 -4.44
N GLN A 91 0.48 12.73 -4.57
CA GLN A 91 -0.67 13.61 -4.31
C GLN A 91 -1.58 13.51 -5.54
N PRO A 92 -2.79 12.91 -5.43
CA PRO A 92 -3.75 13.06 -6.50
C PRO A 92 -3.96 14.56 -6.70
N ASN A 93 -3.82 15.01 -7.95
CA ASN A 93 -4.17 16.38 -8.30
C ASN A 93 -5.69 16.54 -8.09
N GLY A 94 -6.11 16.94 -6.87
CA GLY A 94 -7.51 17.13 -6.46
C GLY A 94 -7.93 16.24 -5.30
#